data_AF-A0A0S2F7J6-F1
#
_entry.id   AF-A0A0S2F7J6-F1
#
_cell.length_a   1.000
_cell.length_b   1.000
_cell.length_c   1.000
_cell.angle_alpha   90.00
_cell.angle_beta   90.00
_cell.angle_gamma   90.00
#
_symmetry.space_group_name_H-M   'P 1'
#
loop_
_entity.id
_entity.type
_entity.pdbx_description
1 polymer ?
#
loop_
_entity_poly.entity_id
_entity_poly.type
_entity_poly.pdbx_seq_one_letter_code
_entity_poly.pdbx_strand_id
1 'polypeptide(L)'
;MWLTDRAGFAIARGLSLRQASRLQATAEHLIARQDGGKHGANVVAACYHCNQARHRFRPSAAPSSDRFRALVQVRVKRQRWHSRDLFRVLTQ
;
A
#
# COMPACT_ATOMS: atom_id res chain seq x y z
N MET A 1 4.13 -8.87 -0.85
CA MET A 1 4.22 -8.10 0.41
C MET A 1 4.84 -8.99 1.47
N TRP A 2 5.33 -8.43 2.58
CA TRP A 2 5.88 -9.21 3.71
C TRP A 2 5.19 -8.81 5.02
N LEU A 3 5.10 -9.75 5.96
CA LEU A 3 4.50 -9.53 7.28
C LEU A 3 5.56 -9.39 8.38
N THR A 4 6.49 -10.34 8.44
CA THR A 4 7.44 -10.48 9.56
C THR A 4 8.90 -10.33 9.15
N ASP A 5 9.31 -10.85 7.99
CA ASP A 5 10.70 -10.82 7.54
C ASP A 5 10.92 -9.90 6.33
N ARG A 6 11.34 -8.67 6.62
CA ARG A 6 11.73 -7.69 5.60
C ARG A 6 12.98 -8.11 4.84
N ALA A 7 13.97 -8.69 5.52
CA ALA A 7 15.29 -8.95 4.95
C ALA A 7 15.26 -10.14 4.00
N GLY A 8 14.65 -11.26 4.42
CA GLY A 8 14.46 -12.43 3.55
C GLY A 8 13.58 -12.11 2.35
N PHE A 9 12.51 -11.32 2.53
CA PHE A 9 11.71 -10.85 1.39
C PHE A 9 12.52 -10.00 0.41
N ALA A 10 13.38 -9.11 0.92
CA ALA A 10 14.23 -8.26 0.09
C ALA A 10 15.20 -9.10 -0.74
N ILE A 11 15.87 -10.07 -0.12
CA ILE A 11 16.81 -10.99 -0.78
C ILE A 11 16.08 -11.82 -1.86
N ALA A 12 14.96 -12.45 -1.50
CA ALA A 12 14.20 -13.30 -2.41
C ALA A 12 13.66 -12.57 -3.65
N ARG A 13 13.52 -11.24 -3.57
CA ARG A 13 12.98 -10.40 -4.65
C ARG A 13 14.03 -9.48 -5.29
N GLY A 14 15.30 -9.57 -4.89
CA GLY A 14 16.37 -8.70 -5.40
C GLY A 14 16.13 -7.21 -5.12
N LEU A 15 15.52 -6.89 -3.98
CA LEU A 15 15.19 -5.52 -3.57
C LEU A 15 16.17 -5.01 -2.50
N SER A 16 16.38 -3.71 -2.47
CA SER A 16 16.95 -3.04 -1.29
C SER A 16 15.97 -3.07 -0.11
N LEU A 17 16.48 -2.99 1.12
CA LEU A 17 15.64 -2.89 2.32
C LEU A 17 14.68 -1.69 2.27
N ARG A 18 15.10 -0.58 1.66
CA ARG A 18 14.26 0.61 1.45
C ARG A 18 13.09 0.33 0.52
N GLN A 19 13.32 -0.39 -0.58
CA GLN A 19 12.27 -0.81 -1.51
C GLN A 19 11.33 -1.81 -0.84
N ALA A 20 11.87 -2.83 -0.16
CA ALA A 20 11.09 -3.80 0.59
C ALA A 20 10.21 -3.14 1.64
N SER A 21 10.69 -2.10 2.34
CA SER A 21 9.91 -1.39 3.37
C SER A 21 8.59 -0.79 2.84
N ARG A 22 8.52 -0.45 1.54
CA ARG A 22 7.28 0.04 0.91
C ARG A 22 6.22 -1.06 0.74
N LEU A 23 6.64 -2.33 0.76
CA LEU A 23 5.83 -3.53 0.54
C LEU A 23 5.48 -4.28 1.83
N GLN A 24 5.68 -3.68 3.00
CA GLN A 24 5.20 -4.22 4.28
C GLN A 24 3.68 -4.33 4.25
N ALA A 25 3.12 -5.49 4.57
CA ALA A 25 1.69 -5.64 4.75
C ALA A 25 1.27 -4.96 6.05
N THR A 26 0.23 -4.13 5.98
CA THR A 26 -0.36 -3.40 7.10
C THR A 26 -1.87 -3.52 7.08
N ALA A 27 -2.51 -3.28 8.22
CA ALA A 27 -3.95 -3.15 8.32
C ALA A 27 -4.37 -1.73 7.93
N GLU A 28 -5.24 -1.61 6.93
CA GLU A 28 -5.86 -0.35 6.50
C GLU A 28 -7.36 -0.39 6.83
N HIS A 29 -7.87 0.68 7.44
CA HIS A 29 -9.30 0.82 7.71
C HIS A 29 -9.97 1.57 6.55
N LEU A 30 -10.91 0.96 5.82
CA LEU A 30 -11.56 1.59 4.66
C LEU A 30 -12.28 2.89 5.06
N ILE A 31 -13.03 2.83 6.15
CA ILE A 31 -13.58 3.96 6.90
C ILE A 31 -12.64 4.20 8.09
N ALA A 32 -12.12 5.43 8.23
CA ALA A 32 -11.22 5.74 9.32
C ALA A 32 -11.91 5.54 10.68
N ARG A 33 -11.13 5.13 11.70
CA ARG A 33 -11.65 4.91 13.05
C ARG A 33 -12.30 6.18 13.63
N GLN A 34 -11.71 7.35 13.36
CA GLN A 34 -12.25 8.65 13.79
C GLN A 34 -13.60 8.97 13.15
N ASP A 35 -13.88 8.41 11.97
CA ASP A 35 -15.14 8.58 11.23
C ASP A 35 -16.14 7.44 11.56
N GLY A 36 -15.93 6.72 12.65
CA GLY A 36 -16.80 5.62 13.10
C GLY A 36 -16.53 4.25 12.46
N GLY A 37 -15.41 4.10 11.74
CA GLY A 37 -15.00 2.84 11.14
C GLY A 37 -14.74 1.74 12.19
N LYS A 38 -15.59 0.71 12.21
CA LYS A 38 -15.44 -0.45 13.11
C LYS A 38 -14.34 -1.40 12.62
N HIS A 39 -13.96 -2.37 13.45
CA HIS A 39 -13.08 -3.47 13.06
C HIS A 39 -13.82 -4.54 12.22
N GLY A 40 -13.13 -5.61 11.83
CA GLY A 40 -13.71 -6.70 11.04
C GLY A 40 -13.68 -6.40 9.54
N ALA A 41 -14.83 -6.43 8.88
CA ALA A 41 -14.95 -6.27 7.41
C ALA A 41 -14.44 -4.92 6.86
N ASN A 42 -14.30 -3.91 7.73
CA ASN A 42 -13.77 -2.59 7.37
C ASN A 42 -12.23 -2.55 7.39
N VAL A 43 -11.55 -3.61 7.82
CA VAL A 43 -10.09 -3.71 7.84
C VAL A 43 -9.62 -4.60 6.70
N VAL A 44 -8.74 -4.06 5.86
CA VAL A 44 -8.14 -4.79 4.74
C VAL A 44 -6.61 -4.82 4.85
N ALA A 45 -5.98 -5.77 4.19
CA ALA A 45 -4.54 -5.78 4.03
C ALA A 45 -4.13 -4.81 2.92
N ALA A 46 -3.23 -3.88 3.23
CA ALA A 46 -2.64 -2.97 2.25
C ALA A 46 -1.13 -2.83 2.50
N CYS A 47 -0.36 -2.61 1.43
CA CYS A 47 1.06 -2.31 1.62
C CYS A 47 1.23 -0.94 2.32
N TYR A 48 2.30 -0.79 3.08
CA TYR A 48 2.63 0.45 3.80
C TYR A 48 2.57 1.68 2.89
N HIS A 49 3.07 1.57 1.65
CA HIS A 49 3.00 2.69 0.72
C HIS A 49 1.56 3.09 0.35
N CYS A 50 0.70 2.13 0.05
CA CYS A 50 -0.70 2.39 -0.31
C CYS A 50 -1.45 3.01 0.88
N ASN A 51 -1.33 2.38 2.06
CA ASN A 51 -1.98 2.83 3.28
C ASN A 51 -1.57 4.28 3.62
N GLN A 52 -0.26 4.56 3.66
CA GLN A 52 0.23 5.92 3.90
C GLN A 52 -0.19 6.90 2.81
N ALA A 53 -0.13 6.52 1.53
CA ALA A 53 -0.47 7.42 0.44
C ALA A 53 -1.96 7.80 0.42
N ARG A 54 -2.87 6.92 0.85
CA ARG A 54 -4.30 7.26 0.93
C ARG A 54 -4.56 8.36 1.94
N HIS A 55 -3.87 8.33 3.08
CA HIS A 55 -4.09 9.26 4.19
C HIS A 55 -3.22 10.53 4.12
N ARG A 56 -2.01 10.46 3.54
CA ARG A 56 -1.03 11.56 3.56
C ARG A 56 -1.47 12.84 2.84
N PHE A 57 -2.26 12.73 1.77
CA PHE A 57 -2.64 13.90 0.98
C PHE A 57 -3.90 14.62 1.48
N ARG A 58 -4.77 13.92 2.23
CA ARG A 58 -5.99 14.49 2.80
C ARG A 58 -6.33 13.76 4.11
N PRO A 59 -5.65 14.09 5.23
CA PRO A 59 -5.84 13.39 6.50
C PRO A 59 -7.29 13.40 7.00
N SER A 60 -8.01 14.52 6.78
CA SER A 60 -9.42 14.68 7.17
C SER A 60 -10.42 14.39 6.05
N ALA A 61 -9.95 14.02 4.85
CA ALA A 61 -10.78 13.82 3.67
C ALA A 61 -10.15 12.79 2.73
N ALA A 62 -9.72 11.66 3.30
CA ALA A 62 -9.11 10.59 2.52
C ALA A 62 -10.11 10.15 1.44
N PRO A 63 -9.65 9.89 0.19
CA PRO A 63 -10.54 9.42 -0.85
C PRO A 63 -11.21 8.11 -0.43
N SER A 64 -12.44 7.90 -0.88
CA SER A 64 -13.11 6.61 -0.74
C SER A 64 -12.24 5.50 -1.33
N SER A 65 -12.38 4.28 -0.80
CA SER A 65 -11.63 3.11 -1.24
C SER A 65 -11.63 2.97 -2.78
N ASP A 66 -12.80 3.11 -3.42
CA ASP A 66 -12.94 2.94 -4.87
C ASP A 66 -12.24 4.05 -5.66
N ARG A 67 -12.35 5.31 -5.22
CA ARG A 67 -11.65 6.43 -5.87
C ARG A 67 -10.15 6.28 -5.74
N PHE A 68 -9.68 5.87 -4.56
CA PHE A 68 -8.26 5.62 -4.33
C PHE A 68 -7.77 4.46 -5.20
N ARG A 69 -8.50 3.35 -5.26
CA ARG A 69 -8.21 2.19 -6.11
C ARG A 69 -8.08 2.58 -7.58
N ALA A 70 -9.03 3.35 -8.11
CA ALA A 70 -9.00 3.82 -9.49
C ALA A 70 -7.74 4.68 -9.77
N LEU A 71 -7.41 5.61 -8.87
CA LEU A 71 -6.21 6.43 -8.96
C LEU A 71 -4.92 5.59 -8.92
N VAL A 72 -4.84 4.61 -8.03
CA VAL A 72 -3.69 3.69 -7.93
C VAL A 72 -3.56 2.89 -9.22
N GLN A 73 -4.64 2.32 -9.74
CA GLN A 73 -4.64 1.56 -11.00
C GLN A 73 -4.13 2.39 -12.17
N VAL A 74 -4.56 3.65 -12.30
CA VAL A 74 -4.06 4.57 -13.34
C VAL A 74 -2.56 4.82 -13.19
N ARG A 75 -2.08 5.04 -11.96
CA ARG A 75 -0.64 5.26 -11.71
C ARG A 75 0.20 4.01 -11.90
N VAL A 76 -0.32 2.82 -11.56
CA VAL A 76 0.32 1.53 -11.80
C VAL A 76 0.45 1.29 -13.31
N LYS A 77 -0.62 1.49 -14.09
CA LYS A 77 -0.56 1.37 -15.57
C LYS A 77 0.49 2.29 -16.20
N ARG A 78 0.72 3.46 -15.60
CA ARG A 78 1.74 4.43 -16.03
C ARG A 78 3.13 4.20 -15.43
N GLN A 79 3.32 3.15 -14.62
CA GLN A 79 4.56 2.86 -13.87
C GLN A 79 5.02 4.03 -12.98
N ARG A 80 4.06 4.78 -12.41
CA ARG A 80 4.30 5.98 -11.58
C ARG A 80 3.87 5.81 -10.11
N TRP A 81 3.45 4.61 -9.70
CA TRP A 81 3.02 4.34 -8.32
C TRP A 81 4.17 3.85 -7.44
N HIS A 82 4.90 2.84 -7.91
CA HIS A 82 6.15 2.37 -7.29
C HIS A 82 7.33 2.70 -8.20
N SER A 83 8.56 2.58 -7.69
CA SER A 83 9.76 2.66 -8.53
C SER A 83 9.73 1.57 -9.61
N ARG A 84 10.46 1.76 -10.71
CA ARG A 84 10.54 0.78 -11.80
C ARG A 84 10.95 -0.61 -11.31
N ASP A 85 11.92 -0.70 -10.41
CA ASP A 85 12.37 -1.98 -9.85
C ASP A 85 11.28 -2.68 -9.03
N LEU A 86 10.51 -1.90 -8.26
CA LEU A 86 9.36 -2.44 -7.51
C LEU A 86 8.24 -2.87 -8.44
N PHE A 87 8.02 -2.13 -9.54
CA PHE A 87 7.03 -2.51 -10.53
C PHE A 87 7.34 -3.88 -11.12
N ARG A 88 8.62 -4.14 -11.46
CA ARG A 88 9.06 -5.44 -11.97
C ARG A 88 8.73 -6.59 -11.01
N VAL A 89 8.95 -6.39 -9.71
CA VAL A 89 8.64 -7.40 -8.68
C VAL A 89 7.14 -7.61 -8.47
N LEU A 90 6.31 -6.59 -8.70
CA LEU A 90 4.86 -6.66 -8.49
C LEU A 90 4.09 -7.23 -9.68
N THR A 91 4.72 -7.34 -10.84
CA THR A 91 4.10 -7.86 -12.08
C THR A 91 4.66 -9.22 -12.51
N GLN A 92 5.49 -9.85 -11.67
CA GLN A 92 5.98 -11.22 -11.80
C GLN A 92 5.24 -12.12 -10.80
#